data_AF-A0A7S3I844-F1
#
_entry.id   AF-A0A7S3I844-F1
#
_cell.length_a   1.000
_cell.length_b   1.000
_cell.length_c   1.000
_cell.angle_alpha   90.00
_cell.angle_beta   90.00
_cell.angle_gamma   90.00
#
_symmetry.space_group_name_H-M   'P 1'
#
loop_
_entity.id
_entity.type
_entity.pdbx_description
1 polymer ?
#
loop_
_entity_poly.entity_id
_entity_poly.type
_entity_poly.pdbx_seq_one_letter_code
_entity_poly.pdbx_strand_id
1 'polypeptide(L)'
;PPRASYPSDAGVTLTQTFGGISCVQDNFVIKNAAGNDLHCSFTTQANQAEGTKRPCVVYMHGNAGNKTEGNQMAAQILPLGLDLFTFDFSGCGNSQGAWVTLGWKEVDDLTAVLNCLAQKGRTSKVGLWGRSMGGATALRFSEANSPV
;
A
#
# COMPACT_ATOMS: atom_id res chain seq x y z
N PRO A 1 18.98 -6.44 -2.75
CA PRO A 1 18.80 -5.91 -4.12
C PRO A 1 19.01 -4.39 -4.11
N PRO A 2 19.30 -3.73 -5.25
CA PRO A 2 19.29 -2.27 -5.32
C PRO A 2 17.94 -1.71 -4.83
N ARG A 3 17.98 -0.68 -3.99
CA ARG A 3 16.78 0.00 -3.47
C ARG A 3 16.57 1.28 -4.24
N ALA A 4 15.38 1.44 -4.82
CA ALA A 4 14.96 2.74 -5.31
C ALA A 4 14.69 3.65 -4.10
N SER A 5 15.46 4.74 -3.99
CA SER A 5 15.33 5.72 -2.91
C SER A 5 14.30 6.80 -3.23
N TYR A 6 13.70 7.36 -2.19
CA TYR A 6 12.89 8.56 -2.24
C TYR A 6 12.99 9.28 -0.87
N PRO A 7 12.70 10.59 -0.79
CA PRO A 7 12.79 11.34 0.47
C PRO A 7 11.96 10.68 1.57
N SER A 8 12.50 10.61 2.79
CA SER A 8 11.75 10.10 3.93
C SER A 8 10.53 10.99 4.18
N ASP A 9 9.37 10.35 4.29
CA ASP A 9 8.07 11.01 4.42
C ASP A 9 7.23 10.44 5.59
N ALA A 10 7.81 9.61 6.45
CA ALA A 10 7.10 9.05 7.60
C ALA A 10 6.57 10.16 8.53
N GLY A 11 5.28 10.11 8.86
CA GLY A 11 4.60 11.13 9.67
C GLY A 11 4.17 12.36 8.89
N VAL A 12 4.46 12.44 7.58
CA VAL A 12 4.06 13.57 6.73
C VAL A 12 2.66 13.33 6.17
N THR A 13 1.78 14.31 6.30
CA THR A 13 0.48 14.36 5.63
C THR A 13 0.54 15.35 4.47
N LEU A 14 0.09 14.94 3.29
CA LEU A 14 0.09 15.76 2.08
C LEU A 14 -1.32 15.96 1.55
N THR A 15 -1.67 17.20 1.20
CA THR A 15 -2.89 17.49 0.43
C THR A 15 -2.53 17.60 -1.04
N GLN A 16 -3.20 16.83 -1.89
CA GLN A 16 -2.93 16.75 -3.33
C GLN A 16 -4.24 16.70 -4.11
N THR A 17 -4.19 16.98 -5.41
CA THR A 17 -5.36 16.90 -6.30
C THR A 17 -5.10 15.87 -7.38
N PHE A 18 -5.98 14.88 -7.50
CA PHE A 18 -5.92 13.80 -8.49
C PHE A 18 -7.20 13.78 -9.31
N GLY A 19 -7.09 13.97 -10.64
CA GLY A 19 -8.26 13.96 -11.52
C GLY A 19 -9.35 14.97 -11.13
N GLY A 20 -8.97 16.12 -10.57
CA GLY A 20 -9.90 17.14 -10.07
C GLY A 20 -10.43 16.91 -8.66
N ILE A 21 -10.06 15.80 -8.00
CA ILE A 21 -10.48 15.46 -6.64
C ILE A 21 -9.38 15.82 -5.64
N SER A 22 -9.71 16.64 -4.65
CA SER A 22 -8.83 16.92 -3.52
C SER A 22 -8.72 15.68 -2.63
N CYS A 23 -7.50 15.32 -2.27
CA CYS A 23 -7.17 14.10 -1.53
C CYS A 23 -6.14 14.41 -0.43
N VAL A 24 -6.18 13.60 0.63
CA VAL A 24 -5.20 13.60 1.72
C VAL A 24 -4.43 12.29 1.66
N GLN A 25 -3.10 12.39 1.62
CA GLN A 25 -2.19 11.25 1.70
C GLN A 25 -1.48 11.27 3.05
N ASP A 26 -1.78 10.27 3.88
CA ASP A 26 -1.12 10.04 5.16
C ASP A 26 0.05 9.07 4.95
N ASN A 27 1.26 9.49 5.33
CA ASN A 27 2.45 8.63 5.29
C ASN A 27 2.80 8.18 6.71
N PHE A 28 2.93 6.88 6.91
CA PHE A 28 3.18 6.30 8.24
C PHE A 28 3.93 4.98 8.13
N VAL A 29 4.34 4.46 9.29
CA VAL A 29 5.08 3.20 9.40
C VAL A 29 4.21 2.18 10.14
N ILE A 30 4.21 0.95 9.65
CA ILE A 30 3.63 -0.21 10.34
C ILE A 30 4.69 -1.29 10.55
N LYS A 31 4.45 -2.26 11.43
CA LYS A 31 5.32 -3.43 11.59
C LYS A 31 4.74 -4.66 10.92
N ASN A 32 5.59 -5.41 10.23
CA ASN A 32 5.23 -6.74 9.72
C ASN A 32 5.46 -7.85 10.77
N ALA A 33 5.14 -9.10 10.41
CA ALA A 33 5.32 -10.26 11.29
C ALA A 33 6.79 -10.53 11.67
N ALA A 34 7.74 -10.08 10.84
CA ALA A 34 9.18 -10.18 11.11
C ALA A 34 9.72 -9.02 11.97
N GLY A 35 8.87 -8.06 12.37
CA GLY A 35 9.24 -6.89 13.15
C GLY A 35 9.83 -5.72 12.35
N ASN A 36 9.93 -5.86 11.02
CA ASN A 36 10.42 -4.82 10.12
C ASN A 36 9.41 -3.68 10.02
N ASP A 37 9.93 -2.45 10.04
CA ASP A 37 9.19 -1.25 9.69
C ASP A 37 8.88 -1.20 8.19
N LEU A 38 7.59 -1.07 7.86
CA LEU A 38 7.08 -0.88 6.51
C LEU A 38 6.59 0.54 6.31
N HIS A 39 7.17 1.26 5.35
CA HIS A 39 6.75 2.61 4.99
C HIS A 39 5.52 2.56 4.08
N CYS A 40 4.44 3.23 4.51
CA CYS A 40 3.14 3.19 3.86
C CYS A 40 2.66 4.60 3.49
N SER A 41 1.82 4.68 2.45
CA SER A 41 1.03 5.86 2.10
C SER A 41 -0.43 5.45 1.93
N PHE A 42 -1.34 6.15 2.62
CA PHE A 42 -2.78 5.96 2.46
C PHE A 42 -3.41 7.25 1.94
N THR A 43 -3.87 7.21 0.69
CA THR A 43 -4.48 8.35 0.00
C THR A 43 -5.99 8.19 -0.04
N THR A 44 -6.69 9.12 0.60
CA THR A 44 -8.16 9.17 0.69
C THR A 44 -8.67 10.49 0.13
N GLN A 45 -9.92 10.53 -0.33
CA GLN A 45 -10.50 11.81 -0.76
C GLN A 45 -10.68 12.75 0.43
N ALA A 46 -10.44 14.04 0.22
CA ALA A 46 -10.70 15.08 1.22
C ALA A 46 -12.21 15.24 1.46
N ASN A 47 -12.59 15.77 2.63
CA ASN A 47 -13.97 16.13 3.00
C ASN A 47 -14.97 14.95 3.05
N GLN A 48 -14.49 13.75 3.39
CA GLN A 48 -15.36 12.61 3.63
C GLN A 48 -16.16 12.80 4.91
N ALA A 49 -17.46 12.47 4.87
CA ALA A 49 -18.27 12.42 6.08
C ALA A 49 -17.70 11.39 7.06
N GLU A 50 -17.74 11.72 8.35
CA GLU A 50 -17.24 10.84 9.41
C GLU A 50 -17.94 9.47 9.36
N GLY A 51 -17.17 8.40 9.56
CA GLY A 51 -17.70 7.02 9.49
C GLY A 51 -17.89 6.46 8.06
N THR A 52 -17.68 7.25 7.01
CA THR A 52 -17.75 6.76 5.63
C THR A 52 -16.66 5.71 5.39
N LYS A 53 -17.06 4.53 4.93
CA LYS A 53 -16.15 3.46 4.51
C LYS A 53 -16.10 3.33 3.00
N ARG A 54 -14.92 3.17 2.43
CA ARG A 54 -14.72 3.07 0.97
C ARG A 54 -13.91 1.86 0.56
N PRO A 55 -14.15 1.35 -0.65
CA PRO A 55 -13.26 0.36 -1.24
C PRO A 55 -11.86 0.98 -1.42
N CYS A 56 -10.83 0.19 -1.16
CA CYS A 56 -9.44 0.61 -1.27
C CYS A 56 -8.68 -0.33 -2.20
N VAL A 57 -7.85 0.25 -3.08
CA VAL A 57 -6.87 -0.50 -3.87
C VAL A 57 -5.55 -0.49 -3.10
N VAL A 58 -5.04 -1.67 -2.77
CA VAL A 58 -3.66 -1.85 -2.28
C VAL A 58 -2.77 -2.10 -3.48
N TYR A 59 -1.92 -1.13 -3.80
CA TYR A 59 -0.94 -1.22 -4.86
C TYR A 59 0.40 -1.74 -4.33
N MET A 60 0.92 -2.77 -4.98
CA MET A 60 2.15 -3.48 -4.64
C MET A 60 3.17 -3.33 -5.77
N HIS A 61 4.27 -2.66 -5.48
CA HIS A 61 5.32 -2.33 -6.44
C HIS A 61 6.12 -3.56 -6.92
N GLY A 62 6.88 -3.40 -8.00
CA GLY A 62 7.75 -4.45 -8.54
C GLY A 62 9.09 -4.58 -7.81
N ASN A 63 9.88 -5.61 -8.14
CA ASN A 63 11.25 -5.72 -7.64
C ASN A 63 12.06 -4.47 -7.99
N ALA A 64 12.94 -4.04 -7.07
CA ALA A 64 13.70 -2.78 -7.15
C ALA A 64 12.86 -1.48 -7.21
N GLY A 65 11.53 -1.58 -7.06
CA GLY A 65 10.64 -0.42 -6.94
C GLY A 65 10.46 0.05 -5.50
N ASN A 66 9.49 0.96 -5.32
CA ASN A 66 9.04 1.48 -4.04
C ASN A 66 7.58 1.97 -4.15
N LYS A 67 6.98 2.38 -3.03
CA LYS A 67 5.58 2.79 -2.90
C LYS A 67 5.17 3.94 -3.80
N THR A 68 6.10 4.79 -4.23
CA THR A 68 5.80 5.95 -5.08
C THR A 68 5.39 5.55 -6.49
N GLU A 69 5.70 4.32 -6.93
CA GLU A 69 5.25 3.76 -8.20
C GLU A 69 3.71 3.80 -8.33
N GLY A 70 3.01 3.55 -7.23
CA GLY A 70 1.54 3.58 -7.19
C GLY A 70 0.92 4.96 -7.38
N ASN A 71 1.69 6.05 -7.23
CA ASN A 71 1.18 7.41 -7.43
C ASN A 71 0.71 7.64 -8.86
N GLN A 72 1.27 6.92 -9.84
CA GLN A 72 0.81 6.97 -11.23
C GLN A 72 -0.64 6.49 -11.39
N MET A 73 -1.08 5.61 -10.49
CA MET A 73 -2.44 5.06 -10.50
C MET A 73 -3.44 5.95 -9.75
N ALA A 74 -2.97 6.86 -8.89
CA ALA A 74 -3.83 7.71 -8.06
C ALA A 74 -4.82 8.55 -8.89
N ALA A 75 -4.38 9.08 -10.03
CA ALA A 75 -5.21 9.86 -10.95
C ALA A 75 -6.35 9.04 -11.60
N GLN A 76 -6.22 7.71 -11.65
CA GLN A 76 -7.25 6.81 -12.19
C GLN A 76 -8.13 6.24 -11.09
N ILE A 77 -7.56 5.93 -9.92
CA ILE A 77 -8.25 5.24 -8.82
C ILE A 77 -9.13 6.21 -8.02
N LEU A 78 -8.58 7.37 -7.62
CA LEU A 78 -9.25 8.26 -6.69
C LEU A 78 -10.55 8.87 -7.25
N PRO A 79 -10.62 9.28 -8.53
CA PRO A 79 -11.88 9.77 -9.11
C PRO A 79 -13.00 8.71 -9.18
N LEU A 80 -12.66 7.42 -9.16
CA LEU A 80 -13.64 6.32 -9.23
C LEU A 80 -14.36 6.04 -7.90
N GLY A 81 -14.13 6.85 -6.87
CA GLY A 81 -14.72 6.57 -5.56
C GLY A 81 -13.96 5.50 -4.75
N LEU A 82 -12.71 5.21 -5.14
CA LEU A 82 -11.81 4.28 -4.45
C LEU A 82 -10.75 5.06 -3.67
N ASP A 83 -10.24 4.47 -2.59
CA ASP A 83 -9.03 4.94 -1.90
C ASP A 83 -7.80 4.17 -2.40
N LEU A 84 -6.59 4.71 -2.21
CA LEU A 84 -5.34 4.08 -2.64
C LEU A 84 -4.40 3.89 -1.46
N PHE A 85 -3.91 2.67 -1.28
CA PHE A 85 -2.87 2.34 -0.31
C PHE A 85 -1.65 1.83 -1.05
N THR A 86 -0.48 2.41 -0.78
CA THR A 86 0.82 1.94 -1.27
C THR A 86 1.75 1.70 -0.10
N PHE A 87 2.71 0.79 -0.27
CA PHE A 87 3.73 0.54 0.73
C PHE A 87 4.99 0.00 0.09
N ASP A 88 6.10 0.17 0.79
CA ASP A 88 7.38 -0.43 0.47
C ASP A 88 7.43 -1.84 1.07
N PHE A 89 7.65 -2.86 0.25
CA PHE A 89 7.94 -4.20 0.73
C PHE A 89 9.21 -4.22 1.61
N SER A 90 9.33 -5.21 2.49
CA SER A 90 10.56 -5.49 3.21
C SER A 90 11.73 -5.60 2.22
N GLY A 91 12.84 -4.89 2.50
CA GLY A 91 13.99 -4.87 1.60
C GLY A 91 13.91 -3.84 0.45
N CYS A 92 12.85 -3.04 0.38
CA CYS A 92 12.63 -2.02 -0.66
C CYS A 92 12.43 -0.62 -0.08
N GLY A 93 12.67 0.41 -0.90
CA GLY A 93 12.50 1.81 -0.52
C GLY A 93 13.08 2.16 0.84
N ASN A 94 12.26 2.78 1.68
CA ASN A 94 12.58 3.16 3.05
C ASN A 94 12.20 2.08 4.08
N SER A 95 11.54 0.98 3.68
CA SER A 95 11.25 -0.15 4.56
C SER A 95 12.50 -0.91 5.01
N GLN A 96 12.44 -1.42 6.24
CA GLN A 96 13.46 -2.31 6.82
C GLN A 96 13.49 -3.69 6.14
N GLY A 97 14.28 -4.62 6.68
CA GLY A 97 14.57 -5.92 6.09
C GLY A 97 15.74 -5.85 5.10
N ALA A 98 16.44 -6.96 4.85
CA ALA A 98 17.67 -6.96 4.04
C ALA A 98 17.47 -7.45 2.60
N TRP A 99 16.46 -8.29 2.36
CA TRP A 99 16.29 -9.03 1.12
C TRP A 99 14.82 -9.08 0.71
N VAL A 100 14.59 -9.17 -0.60
CA VAL A 100 13.29 -9.54 -1.18
C VAL A 100 13.30 -11.02 -1.53
N THR A 101 12.14 -11.65 -1.49
CA THR A 101 11.95 -13.08 -1.80
C THR A 101 10.99 -13.32 -2.96
N LEU A 102 10.70 -12.27 -3.74
CA LEU A 102 9.94 -12.31 -4.98
C LEU A 102 8.53 -12.90 -4.84
N GLY A 103 7.85 -12.55 -3.76
CA GLY A 103 6.47 -12.90 -3.48
C GLY A 103 6.29 -13.92 -2.36
N TRP A 104 7.35 -14.55 -1.85
CA TRP A 104 7.22 -15.52 -0.77
C TRP A 104 6.91 -14.83 0.57
N LYS A 105 7.88 -14.10 1.14
CA LYS A 105 7.73 -13.38 2.41
C LYS A 105 7.00 -12.05 2.24
N GLU A 106 6.92 -11.52 1.03
CA GLU A 106 6.12 -10.33 0.73
C GLU A 106 4.62 -10.51 1.05
N VAL A 107 4.14 -11.76 1.16
CA VAL A 107 2.77 -12.08 1.64
C VAL A 107 2.58 -11.67 3.10
N ASP A 108 3.63 -11.73 3.93
CA ASP A 108 3.57 -11.30 5.34
C ASP A 108 3.49 -9.78 5.44
N ASP A 109 4.16 -9.06 4.56
CA ASP A 109 4.06 -7.60 4.45
C ASP A 109 2.64 -7.18 4.04
N LEU A 110 2.08 -7.84 3.02
CA LEU A 110 0.70 -7.60 2.60
C LEU A 110 -0.29 -7.90 3.73
N THR A 111 -0.10 -8.98 4.47
CA THR A 111 -0.95 -9.32 5.63
C THR A 111 -0.94 -8.20 6.68
N ALA A 112 0.23 -7.62 6.97
CA ALA A 112 0.34 -6.49 7.90
C ALA A 112 -0.41 -5.25 7.40
N VAL A 113 -0.33 -4.96 6.09
CA VAL A 113 -1.06 -3.86 5.46
C VAL A 113 -2.58 -4.06 5.54
N LEU A 114 -3.08 -5.26 5.26
CA LEU A 114 -4.51 -5.58 5.35
C LEU A 114 -5.03 -5.46 6.79
N ASN A 115 -4.25 -5.93 7.76
CA ASN A 115 -4.57 -5.76 9.17
C ASN A 115 -4.62 -4.28 9.57
N CYS A 116 -3.70 -3.46 9.07
CA CYS A 116 -3.71 -2.02 9.28
C CYS A 116 -4.99 -1.36 8.73
N LEU A 117 -5.38 -1.70 7.50
CA LEU A 117 -6.62 -1.21 6.89
C LEU A 117 -7.87 -1.61 7.70
N ALA A 118 -7.92 -2.87 8.16
CA ALA A 118 -9.00 -3.37 9.00
C ALA A 118 -9.10 -2.59 10.33
N GLN A 119 -7.97 -2.36 11.00
CA GLN A 119 -7.90 -1.62 12.26
C GLN A 119 -8.29 -0.14 12.11
N LYS A 120 -7.90 0.51 11.00
CA LYS A 120 -8.32 1.89 10.72
C LYS A 120 -9.84 2.02 10.53
N GLY A 121 -10.54 0.94 10.17
CA GLY A 121 -12.00 0.89 10.10
C GLY A 121 -12.63 1.74 8.99
N ARG A 122 -11.82 2.31 8.08
CA ARG A 122 -12.26 3.20 6.98
C ARG A 122 -12.44 2.46 5.64
N THR A 123 -12.03 1.20 5.57
CA THR A 123 -12.05 0.41 4.33
C THR A 123 -13.21 -0.57 4.31
N SER A 124 -14.04 -0.53 3.27
CA SER A 124 -15.19 -1.44 3.12
C SER A 124 -14.86 -2.71 2.35
N LYS A 125 -14.00 -2.62 1.33
CA LYS A 125 -13.49 -3.74 0.52
C LYS A 125 -12.06 -3.44 0.09
N VAL A 126 -11.28 -4.49 -0.19
CA VAL A 126 -9.92 -4.34 -0.69
C VAL A 126 -9.79 -4.98 -2.06
N GLY A 127 -9.24 -4.24 -3.01
CA GLY A 127 -8.72 -4.76 -4.28
C GLY A 127 -7.19 -4.79 -4.26
N LEU A 128 -6.60 -5.88 -4.73
CA LEU A 128 -5.14 -6.01 -4.82
C LEU A 128 -4.68 -5.68 -6.24
N TRP A 129 -3.73 -4.75 -6.37
CA TRP A 129 -3.06 -4.46 -7.63
C TRP A 129 -1.56 -4.68 -7.44
N GLY A 130 -0.98 -5.65 -8.15
CA GLY A 130 0.44 -5.95 -8.03
C GLY A 130 1.18 -5.92 -9.37
N ARG A 131 2.40 -5.39 -9.38
CA ARG A 131 3.29 -5.41 -10.55
C ARG A 131 4.44 -6.39 -10.34
N SER A 132 4.66 -7.32 -11.27
CA SER A 132 5.74 -8.33 -11.20
C SER A 132 5.79 -9.04 -9.84
N MET A 133 6.78 -8.76 -8.99
CA MET A 133 6.85 -9.22 -7.60
C MET A 133 5.54 -8.99 -6.83
N GLY A 134 4.98 -7.79 -6.87
CA GLY A 134 3.70 -7.50 -6.21
C GLY A 134 2.53 -8.34 -6.77
N GLY A 135 2.57 -8.70 -8.04
CA GLY A 135 1.58 -9.59 -8.66
C GLY A 135 1.73 -11.04 -8.17
N ALA A 136 2.98 -11.51 -8.08
CA ALA A 136 3.28 -12.82 -7.49
C ALA A 136 2.84 -12.89 -6.02
N THR A 137 3.06 -11.81 -5.24
CA THR A 137 2.54 -11.68 -3.87
C THR A 137 1.03 -11.81 -3.83
N ALA A 138 0.30 -11.11 -4.71
CA ALA A 138 -1.16 -11.15 -4.74
C ALA A 138 -1.70 -12.57 -5.01
N LEU A 139 -1.11 -13.27 -5.99
CA LEU A 139 -1.50 -14.63 -6.33
C LEU A 139 -1.24 -15.61 -5.19
N ARG A 140 -0.05 -15.54 -4.57
CA ARG A 140 0.31 -16.37 -3.42
C ARG A 140 -0.57 -16.09 -2.20
N PHE A 141 -0.87 -14.82 -1.95
CA PHE A 141 -1.81 -14.44 -0.89
C PHE A 141 -3.20 -15.04 -1.14
N SER A 142 -3.69 -14.99 -2.38
CA SER A 142 -4.98 -15.59 -2.74
C SER A 142 -4.98 -17.09 -2.57
N GLU A 143 -3.91 -17.79 -2.97
CA GLU A 143 -3.77 -19.24 -2.78
C GLU A 143 -3.84 -19.62 -1.28
N ALA A 144 -3.08 -18.94 -0.43
CA ALA A 144 -3.04 -19.19 1.00
C ALA A 144 -4.36 -18.90 1.74
N ASN A 145 -5.23 -18.09 1.15
CA ASN A 145 -6.50 -17.63 1.77
C ASN A 145 -7.75 -18.05 0.95
N SER A 146 -7.60 -18.96 -0.02
CA SER A 146 -8.75 -19.49 -0.76
C SER A 146 -9.54 -20.44 0.13
N PRO A 147 -10.87 -20.30 0.26
CA PRO A 147 -11.68 -21.30 0.94
C PRO A 147 -11.59 -22.61 0.15
N VAL A 148 -11.13 -23.68 0.81
CA VAL A 148 -11.13 -25.05 0.29
C VAL A 148 -12.56 -25.58 0.23
#